data_AF-A0A1V5RAK4-F1
#
_entry.id   AF-A0A1V5RAK4-F1
#
_cell.length_a   1.000
_cell.length_b   1.000
_cell.length_c   1.000
_cell.angle_alpha   90.00
_cell.angle_beta   90.00
_cell.angle_gamma   90.00
#
_symmetry.space_group_name_H-M   'P 1'
#
loop_
_entity.id
_entity.type
_entity.pdbx_description
1 polymer ?
#
loop_
_entity_poly.entity_id
_entity_poly.type
_entity_poly.pdbx_seq_one_letter_code
_entity_poly.pdbx_strand_id
1 'polypeptide(L)'
;MNTSLDAIFVLALLGFLQLWGGLALGAGLWGRKLLPVLWGLLIGAAPLYLGVERGLALGSWAALAGQAAILLASAAWMLARPSRLRAALLKPGAHTLMIGTFLMAGGAVLGALFFRFGSEPLSLVAGGAGFIFGSMWFGAGIKQLRGK
;
A
#
# COMPACT_ATOMS: atom_id res chain seq x y z
N MET A 1 13.27 16.95 -18.41
CA MET A 1 12.57 16.50 -17.18
C MET A 1 12.46 17.69 -16.25
N ASN A 2 11.25 18.06 -15.84
CA ASN A 2 11.04 19.23 -14.98
C ASN A 2 11.10 18.76 -13.53
N THR A 3 12.32 18.73 -12.99
CA THR A 3 12.70 18.05 -11.72
C THR A 3 11.85 18.45 -10.51
N SER A 4 11.22 19.62 -10.52
CA SER A 4 10.33 20.09 -9.46
C SER A 4 8.96 19.40 -9.44
N LEU A 5 8.35 19.15 -10.61
CA LEU A 5 7.04 18.50 -10.70
C LEU A 5 7.13 17.01 -10.34
N ASP A 6 8.19 16.34 -10.78
CA ASP A 6 8.44 14.93 -10.46
C ASP A 6 8.65 14.74 -8.95
N ALA A 7 9.39 15.64 -8.30
CA ALA A 7 9.61 15.61 -6.86
C ALA A 7 8.32 15.83 -6.06
N ILE A 8 7.49 16.79 -6.48
CA ILE A 8 6.19 17.05 -5.85
C ILE A 8 5.27 15.83 -6.00
N PHE A 9 5.23 15.23 -7.19
CA PHE A 9 4.43 14.04 -7.43
C PHE A 9 4.84 12.87 -6.53
N VAL A 10 6.14 12.59 -6.44
CA VAL A 10 6.66 11.52 -5.57
C VAL A 10 6.35 11.80 -4.10
N LEU A 11 6.52 13.04 -3.63
CA LEU A 11 6.17 13.42 -2.26
C LEU A 11 4.68 13.26 -1.97
N ALA A 12 3.82 13.70 -2.88
CA ALA A 12 2.38 13.58 -2.75
C ALA A 12 1.93 12.10 -2.76
N LEU A 13 2.50 11.30 -3.67
CA LEU A 13 2.23 9.87 -3.74
C LEU A 13 2.66 9.17 -2.46
N LEU A 14 3.87 9.46 -1.97
CA LEU A 14 4.36 8.90 -0.71
C LEU A 14 3.42 9.29 0.41
N GLY A 15 3.19 10.58 0.66
CA GLY A 15 2.30 11.05 1.72
C GLY A 15 0.90 10.41 1.65
N PHE A 16 0.34 10.26 0.45
CA PHE A 16 -0.92 9.56 0.23
C PHE A 16 -0.86 8.10 0.71
N LEU A 17 0.18 7.35 0.34
CA LEU A 17 0.34 5.94 0.71
C LEU A 17 0.42 5.72 2.22
N GLN A 18 1.04 6.62 2.96
CA GLN A 18 1.36 6.46 4.40
C GLN A 18 0.19 6.97 5.23
N LEU A 19 -0.51 7.99 4.73
CA LEU A 19 -1.82 8.36 5.24
C LEU A 19 -2.81 7.21 5.06
N TRP A 20 -2.96 6.66 3.85
CA TRP A 20 -3.90 5.57 3.60
C TRP A 20 -3.50 4.29 4.35
N GLY A 21 -2.23 3.92 4.30
CA GLY A 21 -1.72 2.75 4.99
C GLY A 21 -1.90 2.86 6.50
N GLY A 22 -1.68 4.03 7.10
CA GLY A 22 -1.89 4.25 8.53
C GLY A 22 -3.37 4.20 8.90
N LEU A 23 -4.25 4.82 8.10
CA LEU A 23 -5.70 4.71 8.30
C LEU A 23 -6.18 3.25 8.25
N ALA A 24 -5.68 2.44 7.33
CA ALA A 24 -6.02 1.02 7.25
C ALA A 24 -5.44 0.20 8.41
N LEU A 25 -4.20 0.48 8.80
CA LEU A 25 -3.55 -0.15 9.93
C LEU A 25 -4.32 0.12 11.22
N GLY A 26 -4.65 1.40 11.49
CA GLY A 26 -5.45 1.78 12.65
C GLY A 26 -6.86 1.19 12.61
N ALA A 27 -7.51 1.12 11.44
CA ALA A 27 -8.82 0.48 11.30
C ALA A 27 -8.75 -1.02 11.59
N GLY A 28 -7.72 -1.71 11.09
CA GLY A 28 -7.47 -3.12 11.30
C GLY A 28 -7.17 -3.45 12.76
N LEU A 29 -6.31 -2.67 13.42
CA LEU A 29 -6.01 -2.82 14.84
C LEU A 29 -7.26 -2.62 15.70
N TRP A 30 -8.03 -1.56 15.43
CA TRP A 30 -9.29 -1.31 16.14
C TRP A 30 -10.30 -2.45 15.96
N GLY A 31 -10.50 -2.87 14.70
CA GLY A 31 -11.44 -3.93 14.34
C GLY A 31 -10.93 -5.35 14.61
N ARG A 32 -9.71 -5.50 15.13
CA ARG A 32 -8.99 -6.78 15.29
C ARG A 32 -9.02 -7.63 14.02
N LYS A 33 -8.84 -6.99 12.86
CA LYS A 33 -8.78 -7.63 11.54
C LYS A 33 -7.36 -7.59 11.01
N LEU A 34 -6.81 -8.77 10.72
CA LEU A 34 -5.44 -8.91 10.23
C LEU A 34 -5.25 -8.30 8.83
N LEU A 35 -6.22 -8.49 7.94
CA LEU A 35 -6.07 -8.08 6.53
C LEU A 35 -5.84 -6.57 6.35
N PRO A 36 -6.60 -5.65 6.96
CA PRO A 36 -6.30 -4.22 6.89
C PRO A 36 -4.98 -3.83 7.56
N VAL A 37 -4.53 -4.56 8.59
CA VAL A 37 -3.22 -4.35 9.21
C VAL A 37 -2.11 -4.68 8.22
N LEU A 38 -2.15 -5.88 7.63
CA LEU A 38 -1.17 -6.30 6.64
C LEU A 38 -1.17 -5.38 5.42
N TRP A 39 -2.35 -4.96 4.97
CA TRP A 39 -2.48 -4.07 3.82
C TRP A 39 -1.91 -2.69 4.16
N GLY A 40 -2.22 -2.17 5.34
CA GLY A 40 -1.65 -0.91 5.85
C GLY A 40 -0.12 -0.94 5.97
N LEU A 41 0.45 -2.07 6.40
CA LEU A 41 1.90 -2.29 6.38
C LEU A 41 2.46 -2.32 4.96
N LEU A 42 1.82 -3.05 4.05
CA LEU A 42 2.25 -3.16 2.66
C LEU A 42 2.29 -1.79 1.97
N ILE A 43 1.18 -1.03 2.01
CA ILE A 43 1.11 0.23 1.27
C ILE A 43 1.69 1.41 2.04
N GLY A 44 1.65 1.40 3.37
CA GLY A 44 2.09 2.53 4.19
C GLY A 44 3.51 2.41 4.71
N ALA A 45 3.93 1.22 5.14
CA ALA A 45 5.25 0.99 5.73
C ALA A 45 6.30 0.61 4.68
N ALA A 46 5.96 -0.16 3.63
CA ALA A 46 6.95 -0.53 2.61
C ALA A 46 7.61 0.70 1.94
N PRO A 47 6.89 1.80 1.63
CA PRO A 47 7.52 3.00 1.06
C PRO A 47 8.49 3.72 2.01
N LEU A 48 8.51 3.40 3.31
CA LEU A 48 9.52 3.91 4.25
C LEU A 48 10.94 3.51 3.84
N TYR A 49 11.08 2.43 3.04
CA TYR A 49 12.34 2.03 2.42
C TYR A 49 13.06 3.20 1.74
N LEU A 50 12.32 4.08 1.04
CA LEU A 50 12.92 5.25 0.38
C LEU A 50 13.50 6.27 1.37
N GLY A 51 12.85 6.43 2.53
CA GLY A 51 13.40 7.22 3.63
C GLY A 51 14.65 6.61 4.22
N VAL A 52 14.70 5.27 4.33
CA VAL A 52 15.88 4.52 4.79
C VAL A 52 17.04 4.66 3.81
N GLU A 53 16.83 4.41 2.52
CA GLU A 53 17.87 4.60 1.49
C GLU A 53 18.43 6.03 1.51
N ARG A 54 17.55 7.03 1.63
CA ARG A 54 17.98 8.43 1.71
C ARG A 54 18.80 8.71 2.98
N GLY A 55 18.42 8.13 4.11
CA GLY A 55 19.16 8.24 5.37
C GLY A 55 20.56 7.62 5.26
N LEU A 56 20.65 6.45 4.64
CA LEU A 56 21.92 5.74 4.41
C LEU A 56 22.82 6.46 3.40
N ALA A 57 22.24 6.98 2.30
CA ALA A 57 23.00 7.61 1.22
C ALA A 57 23.41 9.07 1.51
N LEU A 58 22.54 9.84 2.17
CA LEU A 58 22.72 11.29 2.37
C LEU A 58 22.87 11.70 3.85
N GLY A 59 22.84 10.74 4.79
CA GLY A 59 22.93 11.01 6.23
C GLY A 59 21.71 11.73 6.84
N SER A 60 20.62 11.89 6.08
CA SER A 60 19.45 12.67 6.48
C SER A 60 18.24 11.78 6.77
N TRP A 61 17.89 11.68 8.05
CA TRP A 61 16.76 10.88 8.53
C TRP A 61 15.43 11.63 8.59
N ALA A 62 15.42 12.94 8.28
CA ALA A 62 14.24 13.79 8.37
C ALA A 62 13.09 13.30 7.48
N ALA A 63 13.42 12.80 6.28
CA ALA A 63 12.42 12.24 5.36
C ALA A 63 11.75 10.99 5.96
N LEU A 64 12.54 10.06 6.52
CA LEU A 64 12.02 8.86 7.17
C LEU A 64 11.14 9.22 8.37
N ALA A 65 11.61 10.14 9.22
CA ALA A 65 10.85 10.61 10.37
C ALA A 65 9.51 11.23 9.97
N GLY A 66 9.48 12.06 8.92
CA GLY A 66 8.25 12.66 8.40
C GLY A 66 7.27 11.61 7.86
N GLN A 67 7.75 10.65 7.09
CA GLN A 67 6.93 9.55 6.57
C GLN A 67 6.35 8.69 7.69
N ALA A 68 7.17 8.31 8.67
CA ALA A 68 6.74 7.54 9.83
C ALA A 68 5.73 8.31 10.69
N ALA A 69 5.94 9.61 10.88
CA ALA A 69 5.02 10.46 11.62
C ALA A 69 3.63 10.49 10.97
N ILE A 70 3.53 10.64 9.65
CA ILE A 70 2.25 10.60 8.91
C ILE A 70 1.56 9.25 9.08
N LEU A 71 2.31 8.15 8.95
CA LEU A 71 1.80 6.79 9.11
C LEU A 71 1.23 6.56 10.52
N LEU A 72 1.99 6.92 11.55
CA LEU A 72 1.60 6.73 12.94
C LEU A 72 0.45 7.65 13.35
N ALA A 73 0.48 8.92 12.94
CA ALA A 73 -0.56 9.89 13.25
C ALA A 73 -1.91 9.48 12.62
N SER A 74 -1.90 9.01 11.38
CA SER A 74 -3.11 8.55 10.70
C SER A 74 -3.67 7.25 11.30
N ALA A 75 -2.81 6.32 11.73
CA ALA A 75 -3.22 5.14 12.48
C ALA A 75 -3.83 5.51 13.84
N ALA A 76 -3.16 6.38 14.60
CA ALA A 76 -3.63 6.85 15.90
C ALA A 76 -4.99 7.57 15.80
N TRP A 77 -5.16 8.41 14.76
CA TRP A 77 -6.44 9.07 14.49
C TRP A 77 -7.58 8.07 14.30
N MET A 78 -7.33 7.00 13.54
CA MET A 78 -8.32 5.96 13.28
C MET A 78 -8.69 5.13 14.52
N LEU A 79 -7.72 4.91 15.41
CA LEU A 79 -7.93 4.25 16.70
C LEU A 79 -8.78 5.13 17.63
N ALA A 80 -8.46 6.42 17.71
CA ALA A 80 -9.03 7.34 18.69
C ALA A 80 -10.47 7.80 18.37
N ARG A 81 -10.85 7.87 17.08
CA ARG A 81 -12.13 8.47 16.68
C ARG A 81 -13.01 7.53 15.88
N PRO A 82 -14.33 7.46 16.17
CA PRO A 82 -15.27 6.82 15.27
C PRO A 82 -15.28 7.56 13.94
N SER A 83 -15.07 6.84 12.84
CA SER A 83 -15.06 7.42 11.51
C SER A 83 -15.82 6.53 10.53
N ARG A 84 -16.53 7.17 9.59
CA ARG A 84 -17.17 6.46 8.48
C ARG A 84 -16.15 5.72 7.61
N LEU A 85 -14.93 6.26 7.53
CA LEU A 85 -13.82 5.66 6.82
C LEU A 85 -13.36 4.34 7.47
N ARG A 86 -13.34 4.27 8.80
CA ARG A 86 -13.07 3.03 9.53
C ARG A 86 -14.06 1.94 9.15
N ALA A 87 -15.34 2.28 9.18
CA ALA A 87 -16.39 1.34 8.81
C ALA A 87 -16.24 0.90 7.34
N ALA A 88 -15.92 1.82 6.43
CA ALA A 88 -15.69 1.51 5.03
C ALA A 88 -14.52 0.53 4.81
N LEU A 89 -13.42 0.72 5.55
CA LEU A 89 -12.23 -0.13 5.47
C LEU A 89 -12.44 -1.55 5.98
N LEU A 90 -13.40 -1.73 6.87
CA LEU A 90 -13.76 -3.03 7.45
C LEU A 90 -14.87 -3.73 6.65
N LYS A 91 -15.38 -3.13 5.57
CA LYS A 91 -16.39 -3.75 4.72
C LYS A 91 -15.79 -4.90 3.90
N PRO A 92 -16.57 -5.96 3.60
CA PRO A 92 -16.13 -7.06 2.74
C PRO A 92 -15.57 -6.58 1.40
N GLY A 93 -16.23 -5.60 0.77
CA GLY A 93 -15.76 -5.04 -0.49
C GLY A 93 -14.35 -4.44 -0.41
N ALA A 94 -14.01 -3.75 0.69
CA ALA A 94 -12.66 -3.23 0.90
C ALA A 94 -11.64 -4.35 1.11
N HIS A 95 -12.00 -5.41 1.84
CA HIS A 95 -11.14 -6.58 1.99
C HIS A 95 -10.84 -7.24 0.63
N THR A 96 -11.82 -7.34 -0.25
CA THR A 96 -11.61 -7.87 -1.61
C THR A 96 -10.61 -7.02 -2.39
N LEU A 97 -10.67 -5.68 -2.28
CA LEU A 97 -9.65 -4.79 -2.89
C LEU A 97 -8.25 -5.01 -2.28
N MET A 98 -8.16 -5.22 -0.96
CA MET A 98 -6.90 -5.49 -0.28
C MET A 98 -6.27 -6.79 -0.78
N ILE A 99 -7.06 -7.86 -0.93
CA ILE A 99 -6.59 -9.14 -1.49
C ILE A 99 -6.10 -8.92 -2.92
N GLY A 100 -6.85 -8.17 -3.75
CA GLY A 100 -6.41 -7.80 -5.09
C GLY A 100 -5.05 -7.12 -5.08
N THR A 101 -4.82 -6.18 -4.15
CA THR A 101 -3.52 -5.51 -3.98
C THR A 101 -2.40 -6.50 -3.65
N PHE A 102 -2.64 -7.47 -2.76
CA PHE A 102 -1.66 -8.49 -2.42
C PHE A 102 -1.29 -9.38 -3.62
N LEU A 103 -2.27 -9.75 -4.44
CA LEU A 103 -2.00 -10.54 -5.65
C LEU A 103 -1.12 -9.77 -6.65
N MET A 104 -1.40 -8.48 -6.85
CA MET A 104 -0.58 -7.64 -7.73
C MET A 104 0.83 -7.46 -7.18
N ALA A 105 0.97 -7.15 -5.89
CA ALA A 105 2.27 -7.00 -5.25
C ALA A 105 3.07 -8.32 -5.30
N GLY A 106 2.43 -9.45 -5.00
CA GLY A 106 3.05 -10.77 -5.09
C GLY A 106 3.50 -11.11 -6.51
N GLY A 107 2.65 -10.87 -7.50
CA GLY A 107 3.02 -11.06 -8.91
C GLY A 107 4.17 -10.17 -9.37
N ALA A 108 4.20 -8.91 -8.92
CA ALA A 108 5.30 -7.99 -9.21
C ALA A 108 6.63 -8.45 -8.58
N VAL A 109 6.61 -8.90 -7.32
CA VAL A 109 7.80 -9.43 -6.63
C VAL A 109 8.28 -10.71 -7.30
N LEU A 110 7.38 -11.65 -7.61
CA LEU A 110 7.74 -12.88 -8.33
C LEU A 110 8.28 -12.58 -9.73
N GLY A 111 7.68 -11.62 -10.44
CA GLY A 111 8.18 -11.16 -11.73
C GLY A 111 9.62 -10.64 -11.63
N ALA A 112 9.86 -9.73 -10.68
CA ALA A 112 11.20 -9.19 -10.41
C ALA A 112 12.21 -10.28 -10.04
N LEU A 113 11.80 -11.30 -9.27
CA LEU A 113 12.64 -12.45 -8.93
C LEU A 113 13.01 -13.28 -10.17
N PHE A 114 12.06 -13.63 -11.02
CA PHE A 114 12.35 -14.38 -12.25
C PHE A 114 13.24 -13.60 -13.21
N PHE A 115 13.01 -12.29 -13.33
CA PHE A 115 13.88 -11.42 -14.11
C PHE A 115 15.31 -11.43 -13.57
N ARG A 116 15.48 -11.33 -12.25
CA ARG A 116 16.79 -11.44 -11.59
C ARG A 116 17.46 -12.79 -11.84
N PHE A 117 16.70 -13.88 -11.98
CA PHE A 117 17.23 -15.20 -12.34
C PHE A 117 17.44 -15.40 -13.85
N GLY A 118 17.27 -14.37 -14.67
CA GLY A 118 17.49 -14.40 -16.12
C GLY A 118 16.34 -14.98 -16.94
N SER A 119 15.16 -15.18 -16.34
CA SER A 119 13.98 -15.70 -17.03
C SER A 119 12.96 -14.59 -17.30
N GLU A 120 13.14 -13.88 -18.41
CA GLU A 120 12.21 -12.85 -18.87
C GLU A 120 10.79 -13.38 -19.15
N PRO A 121 10.60 -14.56 -19.80
CA PRO A 121 9.25 -15.10 -20.02
C PRO A 121 8.49 -15.38 -18.72
N LEU A 122 9.16 -15.97 -17.72
CA LEU A 122 8.54 -16.24 -16.41
C LEU A 122 8.25 -14.94 -15.65
N SER A 123 9.11 -13.93 -15.79
CA SER A 123 8.87 -12.61 -15.21
C SER A 123 7.56 -12.00 -15.72
N LEU A 124 7.38 -12.00 -17.05
CA LEU A 124 6.19 -11.46 -17.70
C LEU A 124 4.93 -12.24 -17.33
N VAL A 125 5.01 -13.57 -17.28
CA VAL A 125 3.87 -14.42 -16.89
C VAL A 125 3.49 -14.16 -15.43
N ALA A 126 4.45 -14.11 -14.51
CA ALA A 126 4.19 -13.89 -13.09
C ALA A 126 3.60 -12.50 -12.82
N GLY A 127 4.19 -11.46 -13.42
CA GLY A 127 3.69 -10.08 -13.32
C GLY A 127 2.31 -9.93 -13.95
N GLY A 128 2.12 -10.46 -15.16
CA GLY A 128 0.86 -10.42 -15.89
C GLY A 128 -0.26 -11.17 -15.16
N ALA A 129 -0.01 -12.38 -14.66
CA ALA A 129 -0.97 -13.14 -13.88
C ALA A 129 -1.37 -12.40 -12.60
N GLY A 130 -0.40 -11.89 -11.83
CA GLY A 130 -0.68 -11.10 -10.64
C GLY A 130 -1.53 -9.86 -10.92
N PHE A 131 -1.26 -9.16 -12.02
CA PHE A 131 -2.07 -8.04 -12.48
C PHE A 131 -3.50 -8.46 -12.82
N ILE A 132 -3.68 -9.50 -13.64
CA ILE A 132 -4.99 -9.98 -14.08
C ILE A 132 -5.84 -10.42 -12.88
N PHE A 133 -5.33 -11.34 -12.05
CA PHE A 133 -6.06 -11.83 -10.89
C PHE A 133 -6.31 -10.74 -9.85
N GLY A 134 -5.34 -9.85 -9.65
CA GLY A 134 -5.52 -8.66 -8.82
C GLY A 134 -6.65 -7.77 -9.30
N SER A 135 -6.68 -7.45 -10.59
CA SER A 135 -7.71 -6.60 -11.20
C SER A 135 -9.12 -7.20 -11.11
N MET A 136 -9.24 -8.53 -11.20
CA MET A 136 -10.52 -9.23 -10.99
C MET A 136 -11.07 -9.01 -9.58
N TRP A 137 -10.20 -9.04 -8.57
CA TRP A 137 -10.56 -8.71 -7.19
C TRP A 137 -10.91 -7.25 -6.99
N PHE A 138 -10.26 -6.32 -7.70
CA PHE A 138 -10.73 -4.95 -7.72
C PHE A 138 -12.15 -4.84 -8.27
N GLY A 139 -12.44 -5.50 -9.40
CA GLY A 139 -13.77 -5.55 -9.98
C GLY A 139 -14.83 -6.11 -9.03
N ALA A 140 -14.53 -7.22 -8.36
CA ALA A 140 -15.41 -7.84 -7.37
C ALA A 140 -15.63 -6.95 -6.14
N GLY A 141 -14.56 -6.36 -5.60
CA GLY A 141 -14.63 -5.48 -4.43
C GLY A 141 -15.44 -4.21 -4.70
N ILE A 142 -15.29 -3.61 -5.88
CA ILE A 142 -16.09 -2.43 -6.28
C ILE A 142 -17.58 -2.78 -6.36
N LYS A 143 -17.94 -3.96 -6.90
CA LYS A 143 -19.34 -4.43 -6.94
C LYS A 143 -19.91 -4.56 -5.52
N GLN A 144 -19.19 -5.24 -4.63
CA GLN A 144 -19.57 -5.43 -3.24
C GLN A 144 -19.71 -4.09 -2.48
N LEU A 145 -18.83 -3.12 -2.71
CA LEU A 145 -18.93 -1.78 -2.11
C LEU A 145 -20.16 -1.00 -2.61
N ARG A 146 -20.64 -1.29 -3.82
CA ARG A 146 -21.86 -0.72 -4.41
C ARG A 146 -23.13 -1.48 -4.01
N GLY A 147 -23.02 -2.57 -3.22
CA GLY A 147 -24.14 -3.41 -2.83
C GLY A 147 -24.71 -4.27 -3.96
N LYS A 148 -23.90 -4.59 -4.96
CA LYS A 148 -24.22 -5.48 -6.09
C LYS A 148 -23.36 -6.73 -6.03
#